data_AF-B4SHK3-F1
#
_entry.id   AF-B4SHK3-F1
#
_cell.length_a   1.000
_cell.length_b   1.000
_cell.length_c   1.000
_cell.angle_alpha   90.00
_cell.angle_beta   90.00
_cell.angle_gamma   90.00
#
_symmetry.space_group_name_H-M   'P 1'
#
loop_
_entity.id
_entity.type
_entity.pdbx_description
1 polymer ?
#
loop_
_entity_poly.entity_id
_entity_poly.type
_entity_poly.pdbx_seq_one_letter_code
_entity_poly.pdbx_strand_id
1 'polypeptide(L)'
;MIDAGRFFEAGSALNTWSAADAAEPGVSEQDIGFQQERMRRIRLDFSLDQAAAKAAVRRWIPDLTDEEFARWDQLGLIEHLDIDGTRWYFKRAPSNLFLLSDEARARRRADAPLPAPGPNEVLNAHHARVIAVAEQSGQASVLPQRIEFIQSLTVKADAVPAGETVRAWIPYPREIPGQQERVQWLGGTPGRARVAPASAQQRTAYLEAKAVAGQPTHFEIRYAVSIFAHHTAIDPAKVQATPADAALKPYLAEQLPHVRFTPALKLFSDQVLQGETRPYDVVRKLFTAVDRIPWAGAREYSTISSISDYALRAGHADCGQQTLLLIALLRMNGIPARWQSGMVFSDDGSGYNNLHDWGQVYLAPYGWLPMDVTTGALASDTPALRDFYLGGLDGYRIAFNDDFGQALVPAKQHHRSETVDSQRGEAEWAGGNLYFDQWNYDFQWRVLPAGQR
;
A
#
# COMPACT_ATOMS: atom_id res chain seq x y z
N MET A 1 -3.78 -21.90 11.74
CA MET A 1 -5.18 -22.34 11.53
C MET A 1 -5.91 -21.39 10.58
N ILE A 2 -6.01 -20.09 10.91
CA ILE A 2 -6.73 -19.09 10.08
C ILE A 2 -6.16 -19.00 8.65
N ASP A 3 -4.84 -18.90 8.49
CA ASP A 3 -4.21 -18.82 7.15
C ASP A 3 -4.46 -20.06 6.28
N ALA A 4 -4.76 -21.19 6.92
CA ALA A 4 -5.09 -22.45 6.25
C ALA A 4 -6.61 -22.65 6.10
N GLY A 5 -7.42 -21.62 6.35
CA GLY A 5 -8.88 -21.67 6.22
C GLY A 5 -9.62 -22.52 7.26
N ARG A 6 -8.94 -23.00 8.32
CA ARG A 6 -9.56 -23.83 9.37
C ARG A 6 -10.21 -22.96 10.44
N PHE A 7 -11.33 -22.32 10.10
CA PHE A 7 -11.98 -21.29 10.93
C PHE A 7 -12.76 -21.89 12.10
N PHE A 8 -13.40 -23.06 11.95
CA PHE A 8 -14.05 -23.73 13.07
C PHE A 8 -13.04 -24.14 14.16
N GLU A 9 -11.90 -24.72 13.75
CA GLU A 9 -10.81 -25.08 14.66
C GLU A 9 -10.21 -23.84 15.31
N ALA A 10 -9.93 -22.80 14.52
CA ALA A 10 -9.43 -21.53 15.03
C ALA A 10 -10.39 -20.89 16.04
N GLY A 11 -11.68 -20.80 15.72
CA GLY A 11 -12.70 -20.24 16.61
C GLY A 11 -12.82 -21.03 17.91
N SER A 12 -12.78 -22.36 17.84
CA SER A 12 -12.80 -23.22 19.03
C SER A 12 -11.58 -22.97 19.92
N ALA A 13 -10.39 -22.89 19.32
CA ALA A 13 -9.14 -22.60 20.03
C ALA A 13 -9.14 -21.21 20.66
N LEU A 14 -9.67 -20.19 19.97
CA LEU A 14 -9.80 -18.83 20.50
C LEU A 14 -10.78 -18.75 21.67
N ASN A 15 -11.86 -19.55 21.65
CA ASN A 15 -12.84 -19.58 22.75
C ASN A 15 -12.31 -20.28 24.01
N THR A 16 -11.37 -21.20 23.85
CA THR A 16 -10.71 -21.88 24.97
C THR A 16 -9.43 -21.18 25.41
N TRP A 17 -9.01 -20.11 24.72
CA TRP A 17 -7.77 -19.41 25.01
C TRP A 17 -7.86 -18.70 26.36
N SER A 18 -6.85 -18.91 27.20
CA SER A 18 -6.62 -18.12 28.41
C SER A 18 -5.27 -17.41 28.34
N ALA A 19 -5.13 -16.29 29.05
CA ALA A 19 -3.85 -15.58 29.15
C ALA A 19 -2.70 -16.45 29.72
N ALA A 20 -3.02 -17.55 30.42
CA ALA A 20 -2.05 -18.53 30.91
C ALA A 20 -1.54 -19.49 29.81
N ASP A 21 -2.26 -19.62 28.69
CA ASP A 21 -1.89 -20.48 27.54
C ASP A 21 -0.94 -19.77 26.55
N ALA A 22 -0.52 -18.54 26.84
CA ALA A 22 0.42 -17.81 26.01
C ALA A 22 1.80 -18.49 26.02
N ALA A 23 2.08 -19.28 24.99
CA ALA A 23 3.40 -19.89 24.77
C ALA A 23 4.48 -18.86 24.39
N GLU A 24 4.06 -17.68 23.91
CA GLU A 24 4.97 -16.60 23.49
C GLU A 24 4.76 -15.32 24.32
N PRO A 25 5.83 -14.75 24.91
CA PRO A 25 5.77 -13.42 25.50
C PRO A 25 5.31 -12.39 24.48
N GLY A 26 4.23 -11.65 24.77
CA GLY A 26 3.78 -10.52 23.95
C GLY A 26 2.47 -10.69 23.18
N VAL A 27 1.80 -11.85 23.26
CA VAL A 27 0.44 -12.01 22.72
C VAL A 27 -0.59 -11.45 23.72
N SER A 28 -1.28 -10.38 23.35
CA SER A 28 -2.29 -9.72 24.18
C SER A 28 -3.71 -10.26 23.94
N GLU A 29 -4.64 -10.03 24.88
CA GLU A 29 -6.08 -10.27 24.65
C GLU A 29 -6.62 -9.55 23.41
N GLN A 30 -6.06 -8.38 23.08
CA GLN A 30 -6.42 -7.64 21.87
C GLN A 30 -5.98 -8.39 20.60
N ASP A 31 -4.82 -9.05 20.62
CA ASP A 31 -4.34 -9.84 19.46
C ASP A 31 -5.24 -11.06 19.20
N ILE A 32 -5.77 -11.66 20.27
CA ILE A 32 -6.71 -12.78 20.22
C ILE A 32 -8.08 -12.31 19.73
N GLY A 33 -8.62 -11.22 20.29
CA GLY A 33 -9.86 -10.61 19.82
C GLY A 33 -9.80 -10.22 18.35
N PHE A 34 -8.64 -9.73 17.90
CA PHE A 34 -8.42 -9.41 16.50
C PHE A 34 -8.50 -10.64 15.60
N GLN A 35 -8.11 -11.84 16.04
CA GLN A 35 -8.19 -13.04 15.18
C GLN A 35 -9.63 -13.40 14.79
N GLN A 36 -10.61 -13.16 15.66
CA GLN A 36 -12.02 -13.34 15.31
C GLN A 36 -12.45 -12.34 14.22
N GLU A 37 -12.07 -11.08 14.40
CA GLU A 37 -12.34 -10.03 13.41
C GLU A 37 -11.59 -10.30 12.09
N ARG A 38 -10.37 -10.82 12.15
CA ARG A 38 -9.58 -11.22 10.98
C ARG A 38 -10.28 -12.31 10.18
N MET A 39 -10.84 -13.33 10.82
CA MET A 39 -11.66 -14.35 10.14
C MET A 39 -12.89 -13.73 9.45
N ARG A 40 -13.58 -12.77 10.10
CA ARG A 40 -14.69 -12.04 9.48
C ARG A 40 -14.23 -11.27 8.23
N ARG A 41 -13.12 -10.54 8.30
CA ARG A 41 -12.54 -9.78 7.17
C ARG A 41 -12.10 -10.69 6.03
N ILE A 42 -11.50 -11.84 6.32
CA ILE A 42 -11.16 -12.84 5.29
C ILE A 42 -12.43 -13.31 4.55
N ARG A 43 -13.57 -13.50 5.23
CA ARG A 43 -14.84 -13.82 4.54
C ARG A 43 -15.36 -12.70 3.65
N LEU A 44 -15.05 -11.43 3.94
CA LEU A 44 -15.39 -10.31 3.05
C LEU A 44 -14.52 -10.32 1.80
N ASP A 45 -13.24 -10.64 1.94
CA ASP A 45 -12.33 -10.79 0.80
C ASP A 45 -12.66 -12.02 -0.05
N PHE A 46 -12.86 -13.19 0.56
CA PHE A 46 -13.23 -14.44 -0.09
C PHE A 46 -14.75 -14.66 -0.01
N SER A 47 -15.48 -13.86 -0.77
CA SER A 47 -16.95 -13.81 -0.73
C SER A 47 -17.64 -14.45 -1.95
N LEU A 48 -16.88 -14.89 -2.96
CA LEU A 48 -17.45 -15.49 -4.16
C LEU A 48 -17.44 -17.01 -4.05
N ASP A 49 -18.58 -17.66 -4.24
CA ASP A 49 -18.60 -19.09 -4.57
C ASP A 49 -18.14 -19.33 -6.02
N GLN A 50 -18.02 -20.59 -6.42
CA GLN A 50 -17.56 -20.93 -7.77
C GLN A 50 -18.50 -20.41 -8.87
N ALA A 51 -19.82 -20.43 -8.65
CA ALA A 51 -20.79 -19.98 -9.64
C ALA A 51 -20.69 -18.46 -9.84
N ALA A 52 -20.57 -17.70 -8.76
CA ALA A 52 -20.37 -16.26 -8.76
C ALA A 52 -19.02 -15.87 -9.39
N ALA A 53 -17.94 -16.60 -9.09
CA ALA A 53 -16.63 -16.37 -9.70
C ALA A 53 -16.67 -16.60 -11.22
N LYS A 54 -17.25 -17.72 -11.69
CA LYS A 54 -17.46 -17.99 -13.12
C LYS A 54 -18.33 -16.92 -13.78
N ALA A 55 -19.41 -16.50 -13.14
CA ALA A 55 -20.29 -15.45 -13.65
C ALA A 55 -19.56 -14.10 -13.78
N ALA A 56 -18.66 -13.78 -12.83
CA ALA A 56 -17.83 -12.58 -12.90
C ALA A 56 -16.84 -12.62 -14.09
N VAL A 57 -16.15 -13.75 -14.31
CA VAL A 57 -15.25 -13.91 -15.47
C VAL A 57 -16.04 -13.84 -16.79
N ARG A 58 -17.25 -14.41 -16.84
CA ARG A 58 -18.13 -14.39 -18.02
C ARG A 58 -18.55 -12.98 -18.47
N ARG A 59 -18.43 -11.97 -17.62
CA ARG A 59 -18.64 -10.58 -18.03
C ARG A 59 -17.66 -10.15 -19.12
N TRP A 60 -16.46 -10.72 -19.15
CA TRP A 60 -15.43 -10.44 -20.13
C TRP A 60 -15.18 -11.58 -21.11
N ILE A 61 -15.42 -12.84 -20.73
CA ILE A 61 -15.32 -14.03 -21.59
C ILE A 61 -16.69 -14.73 -21.64
N PRO A 62 -17.65 -14.28 -22.47
CA PRO A 62 -19.03 -14.79 -22.43
C PRO A 62 -19.16 -16.30 -22.66
N ASP A 63 -18.25 -16.88 -23.45
CA ASP A 63 -18.17 -18.30 -23.80
C ASP A 63 -17.22 -19.11 -22.90
N LEU A 64 -16.92 -18.62 -21.68
CA LEU A 64 -16.07 -19.31 -20.71
C LEU A 64 -16.58 -20.73 -20.41
N THR A 65 -15.72 -21.71 -20.67
CA THR A 65 -15.93 -23.12 -20.35
C THR A 65 -15.56 -23.44 -18.90
N ASP A 66 -16.11 -24.54 -18.38
CA ASP A 66 -15.80 -25.00 -17.03
C ASP A 66 -14.36 -25.54 -16.93
N GLU A 67 -13.85 -26.13 -18.01
CA GLU A 67 -12.47 -26.60 -18.11
C GLU A 67 -11.45 -25.45 -18.09
N GLU A 68 -11.72 -24.35 -18.80
CA GLU A 68 -10.88 -23.15 -18.77
C GLU A 68 -10.79 -22.59 -17.35
N PHE A 69 -11.94 -22.41 -16.69
CA PHE A 69 -11.98 -21.89 -15.32
C PHE A 69 -11.23 -22.81 -14.35
N ALA A 70 -11.48 -24.12 -14.41
CA ALA A 70 -10.82 -25.10 -13.54
C ALA A 70 -9.30 -25.11 -13.73
N ARG A 71 -8.81 -24.95 -14.95
CA ARG A 71 -7.37 -24.86 -15.23
C ARG A 71 -6.76 -23.58 -14.66
N TRP A 72 -7.38 -22.42 -14.83
CA TRP A 72 -6.87 -21.17 -14.24
C TRP A 72 -6.90 -21.18 -12.71
N ASP A 73 -7.92 -21.81 -12.10
CA ASP A 73 -7.97 -22.06 -10.66
C ASP A 73 -6.79 -22.94 -10.19
N GLN A 74 -6.54 -24.07 -10.88
CA GLN A 74 -5.42 -24.97 -10.57
C GLN A 74 -4.04 -24.31 -10.71
N LEU A 75 -3.89 -23.36 -11.64
CA LEU A 75 -2.67 -22.57 -11.83
C LEU A 75 -2.52 -21.46 -10.79
N GLY A 76 -3.50 -21.24 -9.91
CA GLY A 76 -3.49 -20.17 -8.91
C GLY A 76 -3.77 -18.78 -9.48
N LEU A 77 -4.23 -18.68 -10.74
CA LEU A 77 -4.54 -17.40 -11.40
C LEU A 77 -5.87 -16.81 -10.93
N ILE A 78 -6.72 -17.63 -10.31
CA ILE A 78 -7.96 -17.21 -9.66
C ILE A 78 -7.80 -17.51 -8.17
N GLU A 79 -7.31 -16.53 -7.42
CA GLU A 79 -7.02 -16.67 -5.99
C GLU A 79 -8.24 -17.17 -5.20
N HIS A 80 -8.04 -18.21 -4.39
CA HIS A 80 -9.06 -18.85 -3.57
C HIS A 80 -8.54 -19.22 -2.18
N LEU A 81 -9.47 -19.49 -1.27
CA LEU A 81 -9.23 -20.05 0.04
C LEU A 81 -10.32 -21.07 0.37
N ASP A 82 -9.90 -22.27 0.79
CA ASP A 82 -10.82 -23.30 1.26
C ASP A 82 -11.12 -23.04 2.75
N ILE A 83 -12.27 -22.42 3.03
CA ILE A 83 -12.71 -22.10 4.39
C ILE A 83 -13.58 -23.25 4.89
N ASP A 84 -13.10 -23.96 5.92
CA ASP A 84 -13.75 -25.11 6.53
C ASP A 84 -14.18 -26.18 5.50
N GLY A 85 -13.33 -26.43 4.51
CA GLY A 85 -13.55 -27.40 3.44
C GLY A 85 -14.43 -26.91 2.28
N THR A 86 -14.90 -25.65 2.33
CA THR A 86 -15.63 -25.03 1.21
C THR A 86 -14.76 -24.03 0.49
N ARG A 87 -14.65 -24.15 -0.84
CA ARG A 87 -13.86 -23.22 -1.66
C ARG A 87 -14.57 -21.87 -1.84
N TRP A 88 -13.86 -20.80 -1.51
CA TRP A 88 -14.27 -19.42 -1.77
C TRP A 88 -13.20 -18.69 -2.58
N TYR A 89 -13.63 -17.87 -3.53
CA TYR A 89 -12.76 -17.10 -4.40
C TYR A 89 -12.67 -15.66 -3.91
N PHE A 90 -11.48 -15.09 -4.02
CA PHE A 90 -11.24 -13.71 -3.69
C PHE A 90 -12.04 -12.79 -4.62
N LYS A 91 -12.71 -11.78 -4.06
CA LYS A 91 -13.65 -10.90 -4.77
C LYS A 91 -13.05 -10.19 -5.98
N ARG A 92 -11.73 -9.93 -5.99
CA ARG A 92 -11.02 -9.32 -7.14
C ARG A 92 -10.31 -10.35 -8.04
N ALA A 93 -10.28 -11.63 -7.68
CA ALA A 93 -9.64 -12.67 -8.50
C ALA A 93 -10.18 -12.71 -9.95
N PRO A 94 -11.50 -12.57 -10.21
CA PRO A 94 -12.00 -12.54 -11.58
C PRO A 94 -11.43 -11.41 -12.44
N SER A 95 -11.24 -10.21 -11.89
CA SER A 95 -10.60 -9.09 -12.60
C SER A 95 -9.08 -9.25 -12.67
N ASN A 96 -8.47 -9.75 -11.59
CA ASN A 96 -7.02 -9.97 -11.51
C ASN A 96 -6.53 -10.99 -12.54
N LEU A 97 -7.36 -11.98 -12.90
CA LEU A 97 -7.05 -12.96 -13.94
C LEU A 97 -6.53 -12.30 -15.24
N PHE A 98 -7.09 -11.15 -15.62
CA PHE A 98 -6.68 -10.41 -16.83
C PHE A 98 -5.41 -9.58 -16.65
N LEU A 99 -4.93 -9.41 -15.43
CA LEU A 99 -3.60 -8.85 -15.14
C LEU A 99 -2.55 -9.97 -15.15
N LEU A 100 -2.94 -11.18 -14.74
CA LEU A 100 -2.03 -12.31 -14.52
C LEU A 100 -1.90 -13.27 -15.72
N SER A 101 -2.82 -13.25 -16.68
CA SER A 101 -2.84 -14.21 -17.79
C SER A 101 -3.03 -13.54 -19.15
N ASP A 102 -2.01 -13.66 -20.01
CA ASP A 102 -2.09 -13.27 -21.42
C ASP A 102 -3.18 -14.02 -22.17
N GLU A 103 -3.36 -15.30 -21.85
CA GLU A 103 -4.40 -16.13 -22.43
C GLU A 103 -5.80 -15.59 -22.08
N ALA A 104 -6.04 -15.28 -20.80
CA ALA A 104 -7.31 -14.70 -20.39
C ALA A 104 -7.53 -13.32 -21.03
N ARG A 105 -6.48 -12.49 -21.12
CA ARG A 105 -6.53 -11.20 -21.83
C ARG A 105 -6.95 -11.36 -23.28
N ALA A 106 -6.40 -12.34 -23.99
CA ALA A 106 -6.68 -12.61 -25.40
C ALA A 106 -8.09 -13.17 -25.63
N ARG A 107 -8.67 -13.86 -24.64
CA ARG A 107 -10.05 -14.40 -24.69
C ARG A 107 -11.14 -13.34 -24.46
N ARG A 108 -10.79 -12.13 -24.02
CA ARG A 108 -11.79 -11.10 -23.71
C ARG A 108 -12.55 -10.67 -24.96
N ARG A 109 -13.82 -10.34 -24.77
CA ARG A 109 -14.59 -9.58 -25.77
C ARG A 109 -13.90 -8.26 -26.10
N ALA A 110 -13.99 -7.82 -27.37
CA ALA A 110 -13.22 -6.69 -27.88
C ALA A 110 -13.55 -5.34 -27.22
N ASP A 111 -14.77 -5.18 -26.68
CA ASP A 111 -15.27 -4.00 -25.99
C ASP A 111 -15.01 -4.02 -24.47
N ALA A 112 -14.29 -5.02 -23.96
CA ALA A 112 -13.95 -5.13 -22.55
C ALA A 112 -12.94 -4.04 -22.13
N PRO A 113 -13.30 -3.10 -21.22
CA PRO A 113 -12.33 -2.13 -20.72
C PRO A 113 -11.20 -2.85 -19.97
N LEU A 114 -9.95 -2.40 -20.17
CA LEU A 114 -8.84 -2.67 -19.27
C LEU A 114 -8.63 -1.45 -18.37
N PRO A 115 -8.28 -1.65 -17.09
CA PRO A 115 -7.63 -0.60 -16.34
C PRO A 115 -6.39 -0.15 -17.11
N ALA A 116 -6.33 1.13 -17.46
CA ALA A 116 -5.11 1.72 -17.99
C ALA A 116 -4.11 1.90 -16.83
N PRO A 117 -2.80 1.80 -17.09
CA PRO A 117 -1.81 2.20 -16.09
C PRO A 117 -1.98 3.68 -15.72
N GLY A 118 -1.54 4.04 -14.52
CA GLY A 118 -1.47 5.43 -14.08
C GLY A 118 -0.63 6.30 -15.03
N PRO A 119 -0.90 7.60 -15.15
CA PRO A 119 -0.19 8.46 -16.12
C PRO A 119 1.33 8.53 -15.93
N ASN A 120 1.81 8.40 -14.69
CA ASN A 120 3.23 8.35 -14.35
C ASN A 120 3.76 6.92 -14.21
N GLU A 121 2.92 5.89 -14.39
CA GLU A 121 3.38 4.51 -14.52
C GLU A 121 3.90 4.19 -15.94
N VAL A 122 3.73 5.14 -16.86
CA VAL A 122 4.23 5.07 -18.23
C VAL A 122 5.20 6.21 -18.48
N LEU A 123 6.27 5.91 -19.23
CA LEU A 123 7.24 6.91 -19.64
C LEU A 123 6.54 8.08 -20.36
N ASN A 124 6.81 9.29 -19.90
CA ASN A 124 6.23 10.52 -20.43
C ASN A 124 7.26 11.67 -20.40
N ALA A 125 6.91 12.81 -21.00
CA ALA A 125 7.82 13.96 -21.11
C ALA A 125 8.23 14.56 -19.75
N HIS A 126 7.42 14.37 -18.71
CA HIS A 126 7.71 14.87 -17.38
C HIS A 126 8.92 14.15 -16.75
N HIS A 127 9.03 12.83 -16.91
CA HIS A 127 10.20 12.07 -16.45
C HIS A 127 11.52 12.63 -16.99
N ALA A 128 11.59 12.88 -18.31
CA ALA A 128 12.76 13.48 -18.94
C ALA A 128 13.05 14.90 -18.43
N ARG A 129 11.99 15.68 -18.16
CA ARG A 129 12.12 17.03 -17.59
C ARG A 129 12.67 17.01 -16.16
N VAL A 130 12.22 16.07 -15.31
CA VAL A 130 12.73 15.92 -13.94
C VAL A 130 14.24 15.67 -13.97
N ILE A 131 14.69 14.71 -14.78
CA ILE A 131 16.12 14.38 -14.93
C ILE A 131 16.91 15.60 -15.41
N ALA A 132 16.47 16.23 -16.50
CA ALA A 132 17.19 17.35 -17.09
C ALA A 132 17.35 18.53 -16.12
N VAL A 133 16.31 18.85 -15.34
CA VAL A 133 16.37 19.94 -14.35
C VAL A 133 17.25 19.58 -13.15
N ALA A 134 17.21 18.32 -12.68
CA ALA A 134 18.10 17.85 -11.62
C ALA A 134 19.57 17.94 -12.04
N GLU A 135 19.90 17.50 -13.26
CA GLU A 135 21.25 17.58 -13.82
C GLU A 135 21.73 19.03 -13.99
N GLN A 136 20.88 19.91 -14.55
CA GLN A 136 21.25 21.31 -14.79
C GLN A 136 21.44 22.12 -13.49
N SER A 137 20.63 21.84 -12.47
CA SER A 137 20.67 22.57 -11.20
C SER A 137 21.68 21.99 -10.19
N GLY A 138 22.06 20.72 -10.37
CA GLY A 138 22.83 19.97 -9.37
C GLY A 138 22.05 19.68 -8.08
N GLN A 139 20.72 19.84 -8.09
CA GLN A 139 19.84 19.57 -6.95
C GLN A 139 19.03 18.30 -7.20
N ALA A 140 18.84 17.49 -6.17
CA ALA A 140 18.03 16.27 -6.29
C ALA A 140 16.52 16.58 -6.28
N SER A 141 16.09 17.51 -5.42
CA SER A 141 14.72 17.99 -5.32
C SER A 141 14.46 19.13 -6.30
N VAL A 142 13.53 18.93 -7.23
CA VAL A 142 13.28 19.85 -8.34
C VAL A 142 11.78 20.03 -8.60
N LEU A 143 11.46 21.01 -9.44
CA LEU A 143 10.11 21.23 -9.96
C LEU A 143 9.00 21.33 -8.88
N PRO A 144 9.16 22.18 -7.84
CA PRO A 144 8.17 22.28 -6.78
C PRO A 144 6.80 22.73 -7.30
N GLN A 145 5.76 22.01 -6.89
CA GLN A 145 4.36 22.33 -7.14
C GLN A 145 3.63 22.55 -5.82
N ARG A 146 2.88 23.65 -5.72
CA ARG A 146 1.99 23.90 -4.58
C ARG A 146 0.63 23.31 -4.92
N ILE A 147 0.10 22.43 -4.07
CA ILE A 147 -1.11 21.67 -4.36
C ILE A 147 -2.03 21.72 -3.15
N GLU A 148 -3.29 22.05 -3.40
CA GLU A 148 -4.38 21.93 -2.44
C GLU A 148 -5.04 20.57 -2.59
N PHE A 149 -5.37 19.95 -1.46
CA PHE A 149 -6.03 18.66 -1.38
C PHE A 149 -7.31 18.77 -0.54
N ILE A 150 -8.32 18.02 -0.96
CA ILE A 150 -9.55 17.77 -0.22
C ILE A 150 -9.66 16.26 -0.03
N GLN A 151 -9.74 15.81 1.22
CA GLN A 151 -9.95 14.40 1.55
C GLN A 151 -11.20 14.26 2.39
N SER A 152 -12.04 13.28 2.06
CA SER A 152 -13.26 13.02 2.81
C SER A 152 -13.44 11.55 3.18
N LEU A 153 -14.18 11.33 4.26
CA LEU A 153 -14.67 10.03 4.70
C LEU A 153 -16.16 10.18 5.01
N THR A 154 -16.98 9.32 4.42
CA THR A 154 -18.44 9.35 4.57
C THR A 154 -18.96 8.02 5.09
N VAL A 155 -19.39 8.00 6.35
CA VAL A 155 -20.07 6.85 6.94
C VAL A 155 -21.49 6.76 6.39
N LYS A 156 -21.88 5.57 5.92
CA LYS A 156 -23.20 5.31 5.34
C LYS A 156 -24.31 5.63 6.34
N ALA A 157 -25.46 6.06 5.82
CA ALA A 157 -26.65 6.29 6.64
C ALA A 157 -27.00 5.04 7.47
N ASP A 158 -27.35 5.27 8.74
CA ASP A 158 -27.76 4.23 9.70
C ASP A 158 -26.73 3.12 9.99
N ALA A 159 -25.48 3.25 9.52
CA ALA A 159 -24.39 2.37 9.92
C ALA A 159 -23.98 2.55 11.40
N VAL A 160 -24.37 3.68 11.99
CA VAL A 160 -24.19 4.02 13.40
C VAL A 160 -25.53 4.53 13.95
N PRO A 161 -25.97 4.09 15.15
CA PRO A 161 -27.23 4.55 15.73
C PRO A 161 -27.29 6.08 15.88
N ALA A 162 -28.46 6.66 15.61
CA ALA A 162 -28.65 8.10 15.72
C ALA A 162 -28.31 8.62 17.13
N GLY A 163 -27.60 9.74 17.22
CA GLY A 163 -27.14 10.34 18.48
C GLY A 163 -25.80 9.80 19.00
N GLU A 164 -25.29 8.70 18.46
CA GLU A 164 -23.93 8.22 18.76
C GLU A 164 -22.87 9.10 18.12
N THR A 165 -21.69 9.16 18.75
CA THR A 165 -20.54 9.90 18.20
C THR A 165 -19.72 8.99 17.30
N VAL A 166 -19.61 9.38 16.04
CA VAL A 166 -18.66 8.83 15.07
C VAL A 166 -17.36 9.62 15.19
N ARG A 167 -16.25 8.88 15.28
CA ARG A 167 -14.87 9.40 15.31
C ARG A 167 -14.18 8.98 14.03
N ALA A 168 -13.55 9.92 13.34
CA ALA A 168 -12.88 9.69 12.07
C ALA A 168 -11.43 10.17 12.11
N TRP A 169 -10.54 9.40 11.49
CA TRP A 169 -9.14 9.72 11.26
C TRP A 169 -8.93 9.79 9.76
N ILE A 170 -8.76 11.01 9.23
CA ILE A 170 -8.47 11.21 7.80
C ILE A 170 -6.95 11.38 7.64
N PRO A 171 -6.29 10.73 6.66
CA PRO A 171 -4.85 10.84 6.48
C PRO A 171 -4.42 12.28 6.25
N TYR A 172 -3.30 12.69 6.85
CA TYR A 172 -2.80 14.06 6.78
C TYR A 172 -1.31 14.04 6.49
N PRO A 173 -0.81 14.86 5.55
CA PRO A 173 0.57 14.78 5.09
C PRO A 173 1.58 15.07 6.17
N ARG A 174 2.72 14.38 6.08
CA ARG A 174 3.92 14.71 6.86
C ARG A 174 4.72 15.81 6.19
N GLU A 175 5.58 16.49 6.94
CA GLU A 175 6.62 17.33 6.33
C GLU A 175 7.90 16.51 6.18
N ILE A 176 8.42 16.46 4.96
CA ILE A 176 9.57 15.65 4.57
C ILE A 176 10.49 16.54 3.73
N PRO A 177 11.62 17.02 4.29
CA PRO A 177 12.52 17.93 3.59
C PRO A 177 12.92 17.42 2.20
N GLY A 178 12.81 18.27 1.18
CA GLY A 178 13.14 17.94 -0.21
C GLY A 178 12.15 17.02 -0.94
N GLN A 179 11.09 16.53 -0.29
CA GLN A 179 10.03 15.73 -0.92
C GLN A 179 8.67 16.43 -0.85
N GLN A 180 8.25 16.83 0.35
CA GLN A 180 7.01 17.56 0.58
C GLN A 180 7.11 18.52 1.77
N GLU A 181 6.87 19.80 1.52
CA GLU A 181 7.15 20.87 2.47
C GLU A 181 5.97 21.85 2.60
N ARG A 182 6.07 22.75 3.60
CA ARG A 182 5.10 23.83 3.85
C ARG A 182 3.67 23.29 4.01
N VAL A 183 3.50 22.23 4.80
CA VAL A 183 2.18 21.63 5.00
C VAL A 183 1.29 22.64 5.74
N GLN A 184 0.21 23.06 5.08
CA GLN A 184 -0.69 24.10 5.58
C GLN A 184 -2.10 23.55 5.74
N TRP A 185 -2.63 23.64 6.96
CA TRP A 185 -4.03 23.37 7.22
C TRP A 185 -4.92 24.48 6.64
N LEU A 186 -5.94 24.12 5.86
CA LEU A 186 -6.90 25.07 5.28
C LEU A 186 -8.29 24.98 5.93
N GLY A 187 -8.65 23.82 6.50
CA GLY A 187 -9.89 23.66 7.24
C GLY A 187 -10.36 22.22 7.30
N GLY A 188 -11.44 21.97 8.03
CA GLY A 188 -12.10 20.68 8.07
C GLY A 188 -13.54 20.81 8.56
N THR A 189 -14.34 19.80 8.29
CA THR A 189 -15.74 19.71 8.69
C THR A 189 -16.09 18.26 9.02
N PRO A 190 -16.94 17.98 10.01
CA PRO A 190 -17.58 18.93 10.92
C PRO A 190 -16.64 19.34 12.07
N GLY A 191 -16.90 20.51 12.62
CA GLY A 191 -16.20 21.00 13.81
C GLY A 191 -14.71 21.30 13.60
N ARG A 192 -13.93 21.18 14.68
CA ARG A 192 -12.48 21.41 14.66
C ARG A 192 -11.74 20.09 14.65
N ALA A 193 -10.90 19.89 13.64
CA ALA A 193 -10.03 18.73 13.59
C ALA A 193 -8.88 18.84 14.60
N ARG A 194 -8.47 17.71 15.17
CA ARG A 194 -7.21 17.55 15.90
C ARG A 194 -6.20 16.88 14.98
N VAL A 195 -5.25 17.66 14.47
CA VAL A 195 -4.16 17.13 13.63
C VAL A 195 -3.11 16.47 14.52
N ALA A 196 -2.71 15.25 14.18
CA ALA A 196 -1.64 14.52 14.84
C ALA A 196 -0.30 15.27 14.76
N PRO A 197 0.58 15.13 15.78
CA PRO A 197 1.88 15.80 15.80
C PRO A 197 2.74 15.39 14.60
N ALA A 198 3.68 16.25 14.19
CA ALA A 198 4.56 15.99 13.04
C ALA A 198 5.45 14.74 13.21
N SER A 199 5.66 14.28 14.45
CA SER A 199 6.39 13.05 14.77
C SER A 199 5.60 11.76 14.50
N ALA A 200 4.28 11.84 14.35
CA ALA A 200 3.45 10.68 14.05
C ALA A 200 3.83 10.12 12.67
N GLN A 201 4.34 8.89 12.65
CA GLN A 201 4.80 8.25 11.41
C GLN A 201 3.63 7.84 10.50
N GLN A 202 2.43 7.65 11.06
CA GLN A 202 1.16 7.67 10.33
C GLN A 202 0.33 8.85 10.83
N ARG A 203 0.26 9.91 10.04
CA ARG A 203 -0.29 11.19 10.49
C ARG A 203 -1.72 11.37 9.99
N THR A 204 -2.61 11.76 10.90
CA THR A 204 -4.04 11.90 10.63
C THR A 204 -4.61 13.19 11.19
N ALA A 205 -5.70 13.67 10.63
CA ALA A 205 -6.59 14.64 11.23
C ALA A 205 -7.80 13.90 11.84
N TYR A 206 -8.01 14.10 13.14
CA TYR A 206 -9.10 13.49 13.89
C TYR A 206 -10.31 14.42 13.98
N LEU A 207 -11.50 13.91 13.67
CA LEU A 207 -12.76 14.64 13.70
C LEU A 207 -13.86 13.81 14.39
N GLU A 208 -14.88 14.48 14.91
CA GLU A 208 -16.04 13.84 15.55
C GLU A 208 -17.35 14.43 15.03
N ALA A 209 -18.36 13.58 14.87
CA ALA A 209 -19.69 13.98 14.44
C ALA A 209 -20.77 13.11 15.09
N LYS A 210 -21.98 13.64 15.25
CA LYS A 210 -23.14 12.85 15.67
C LYS A 210 -23.80 12.20 14.45
N ALA A 211 -24.07 10.89 14.54
CA ALA A 211 -24.88 10.20 13.53
C ALA A 211 -26.33 10.70 13.58
N VAL A 212 -26.95 10.86 12.41
CA VAL A 212 -28.34 11.33 12.26
C VAL A 212 -29.12 10.27 11.49
N ALA A 213 -30.31 9.92 12.00
CA ALA A 213 -31.16 8.90 11.39
C ALA A 213 -31.44 9.18 9.91
N GLY A 214 -31.24 8.18 9.05
CA GLY A 214 -31.44 8.27 7.61
C GLY A 214 -30.43 9.14 6.86
N GLN A 215 -29.37 9.66 7.51
CA GLN A 215 -28.37 10.52 6.88
C GLN A 215 -26.96 9.96 6.99
N PRO A 216 -26.14 10.05 5.93
CA PRO A 216 -24.72 9.72 6.02
C PRO A 216 -23.98 10.75 6.89
N THR A 217 -22.92 10.31 7.55
CA THR A 217 -22.05 11.19 8.35
C THR A 217 -20.78 11.51 7.58
N HIS A 218 -20.66 12.75 7.09
CA HIS A 218 -19.56 13.21 6.24
C HIS A 218 -18.48 13.94 7.06
N PHE A 219 -17.23 13.57 6.82
CA PHE A 219 -16.03 14.22 7.35
C PHE A 219 -15.15 14.67 6.18
N GLU A 220 -14.54 15.84 6.27
CA GLU A 220 -13.64 16.38 5.24
C GLU A 220 -12.54 17.21 5.88
N ILE A 221 -11.34 17.14 5.29
CA ILE A 221 -10.23 18.05 5.56
C ILE A 221 -9.70 18.66 4.28
N ARG A 222 -9.14 19.86 4.41
CA ARG A 222 -8.52 20.63 3.34
C ARG A 222 -7.16 21.13 3.78
N TYR A 223 -6.17 20.97 2.93
CA TYR A 223 -4.80 21.37 3.22
C TYR A 223 -4.02 21.64 1.94
N ALA A 224 -2.89 22.35 2.04
CA ALA A 224 -1.98 22.57 0.93
C ALA A 224 -0.56 22.14 1.25
N VAL A 225 0.14 21.59 0.25
CA VAL A 225 1.52 21.07 0.37
C VAL A 225 2.32 21.47 -0.86
N SER A 226 3.62 21.73 -0.66
CA SER A 226 4.57 21.91 -1.75
C SER A 226 5.27 20.58 -2.01
N ILE A 227 4.99 19.92 -3.12
CA ILE A 227 5.54 18.62 -3.49
C ILE A 227 6.64 18.81 -4.54
N PHE A 228 7.73 18.06 -4.40
CA PHE A 228 8.88 18.12 -5.29
C PHE A 228 8.97 16.82 -6.08
N ALA A 229 9.34 16.93 -7.35
CA ALA A 229 9.93 15.80 -8.05
C ALA A 229 11.36 15.58 -7.53
N HIS A 230 11.84 14.34 -7.63
CA HIS A 230 13.17 13.97 -7.17
C HIS A 230 13.91 13.19 -8.25
N HIS A 231 15.19 13.44 -8.41
CA HIS A 231 16.07 12.55 -9.16
C HIS A 231 17.51 12.68 -8.66
N THR A 232 18.15 11.54 -8.38
CA THR A 232 19.58 11.47 -8.06
C THR A 232 20.28 10.57 -9.05
N ALA A 233 21.28 11.11 -9.77
CA ALA A 233 22.16 10.31 -10.60
C ALA A 233 23.12 9.50 -9.70
N ILE A 234 22.86 8.21 -9.56
CA ILE A 234 23.67 7.31 -8.74
C ILE A 234 24.84 6.79 -9.58
N ASP A 235 26.06 7.04 -9.12
CA ASP A 235 27.29 6.47 -9.66
C ASP A 235 27.63 5.21 -8.88
N PRO A 236 27.48 4.01 -9.47
CA PRO A 236 27.72 2.74 -8.78
C PRO A 236 29.12 2.65 -8.19
N ALA A 237 30.12 3.29 -8.80
CA ALA A 237 31.50 3.26 -8.34
C ALA A 237 31.74 4.11 -7.08
N LYS A 238 30.84 5.06 -6.78
CA LYS A 238 30.90 5.90 -5.58
C LYS A 238 30.10 5.34 -4.42
N VAL A 239 29.24 4.35 -4.67
CA VAL A 239 28.41 3.75 -3.62
C VAL A 239 29.29 2.97 -2.65
N GLN A 240 29.17 3.31 -1.37
CA GLN A 240 29.94 2.71 -0.28
C GLN A 240 29.08 1.68 0.46
N ALA A 241 29.74 0.82 1.24
CA ALA A 241 29.05 -0.06 2.18
C ALA A 241 28.24 0.77 3.19
N THR A 242 27.14 0.20 3.68
CA THR A 242 26.31 0.83 4.72
C THR A 242 27.17 1.21 5.92
N PRO A 243 27.19 2.49 6.34
CA PRO A 243 28.00 2.93 7.47
C PRO A 243 27.48 2.35 8.79
N ALA A 244 28.37 2.20 9.76
CA ALA A 244 28.02 1.79 11.12
C ALA A 244 27.36 2.94 11.92
N ASP A 245 26.18 3.37 11.48
CA ASP A 245 25.38 4.43 12.09
C ASP A 245 24.22 3.84 12.91
N ALA A 246 24.08 4.28 14.16
CA ALA A 246 22.98 3.86 15.03
C ALA A 246 21.60 4.25 14.48
N ALA A 247 21.49 5.35 13.73
CA ALA A 247 20.24 5.79 13.11
C ALA A 247 19.75 4.86 12.00
N LEU A 248 20.65 4.05 11.42
CA LEU A 248 20.31 3.09 10.36
C LEU A 248 19.92 1.71 10.90
N LYS A 249 20.25 1.40 12.16
CA LYS A 249 20.01 0.07 12.77
C LYS A 249 18.55 -0.38 12.70
N PRO A 250 17.52 0.45 13.00
CA PRO A 250 16.13 0.03 12.89
C PRO A 250 15.75 -0.39 11.47
N TYR A 251 16.36 0.25 10.47
CA TYR A 251 16.11 0.00 9.06
C TYR A 251 16.96 -1.13 8.47
N LEU A 252 17.72 -1.84 9.30
CA LEU A 252 18.44 -3.07 8.95
C LEU A 252 17.80 -4.32 9.60
N ALA A 253 16.92 -4.12 10.57
CA ALA A 253 16.29 -5.19 11.34
C ALA A 253 14.94 -5.63 10.74
N GLU A 254 14.50 -6.81 11.17
CA GLU A 254 13.11 -7.22 11.03
C GLU A 254 12.17 -6.21 11.70
N GLN A 255 10.98 -6.07 11.12
CA GLN A 255 9.88 -5.30 11.68
C GLN A 255 8.62 -6.14 11.52
N LEU A 256 8.40 -6.98 12.53
CA LEU A 256 7.36 -7.99 12.48
C LEU A 256 5.96 -7.36 12.54
N PRO A 257 4.96 -8.01 11.90
CA PRO A 257 5.08 -9.27 11.18
C PRO A 257 5.36 -9.11 9.68
N HIS A 258 5.38 -7.87 9.16
CA HIS A 258 5.35 -7.63 7.71
C HIS A 258 6.72 -7.52 7.05
N VAL A 259 7.79 -7.22 7.79
CA VAL A 259 9.19 -7.33 7.34
C VAL A 259 9.85 -8.45 8.15
N ARG A 260 9.86 -9.66 7.58
CA ARG A 260 10.35 -10.87 8.25
C ARG A 260 11.39 -11.59 7.38
N PHE A 261 12.47 -12.04 7.99
CA PHE A 261 13.55 -12.76 7.33
C PHE A 261 13.30 -14.26 7.37
N THR A 262 12.47 -14.73 6.44
CA THR A 262 12.15 -16.17 6.35
C THR A 262 13.22 -16.92 5.54
N PRO A 263 13.39 -18.25 5.77
CA PRO A 263 14.28 -19.07 4.93
C PRO A 263 13.95 -19.01 3.43
N ALA A 264 12.66 -18.85 3.08
CA ALA A 264 12.23 -18.73 1.69
C ALA A 264 12.69 -17.41 1.06
N LEU A 265 12.57 -16.28 1.77
CA LEU A 265 13.08 -14.99 1.29
C LEU A 265 14.60 -15.02 1.17
N LYS A 266 15.30 -15.66 2.12
CA LYS A 266 16.77 -15.83 2.02
C LYS A 266 17.17 -16.63 0.79
N LEU A 267 16.50 -17.75 0.52
CA LEU A 267 16.74 -18.56 -0.68
C LEU A 267 16.49 -17.76 -1.97
N PHE A 268 15.37 -17.04 -2.06
CA PHE A 268 15.07 -16.18 -3.20
C PHE A 268 16.16 -15.11 -3.40
N SER A 269 16.55 -14.45 -2.31
CA SER A 269 17.62 -13.45 -2.33
C SER A 269 18.94 -14.02 -2.84
N ASP A 270 19.37 -15.18 -2.35
CA ASP A 270 20.63 -15.81 -2.74
C ASP A 270 20.62 -16.20 -4.23
N GLN A 271 19.48 -16.71 -4.73
CA GLN A 271 19.29 -17.04 -6.14
C GLN A 271 19.36 -15.82 -7.06
N VAL A 272 18.76 -14.70 -6.65
CA VAL A 272 18.79 -13.44 -7.42
C VAL A 272 20.19 -12.81 -7.39
N LEU A 273 20.84 -12.80 -6.23
CA LEU A 273 22.12 -12.11 -6.06
C LEU A 273 23.30 -12.87 -6.67
N GLN A 274 23.30 -14.20 -6.58
CA GLN A 274 24.38 -15.07 -7.05
C GLN A 274 25.76 -14.64 -6.52
N GLY A 275 25.83 -14.25 -5.25
CA GLY A 275 27.06 -13.79 -4.58
C GLY A 275 27.43 -12.33 -4.83
N GLU A 276 26.60 -11.53 -5.49
CA GLU A 276 26.80 -10.07 -5.57
C GLU A 276 26.70 -9.42 -4.20
N THR A 277 27.66 -8.55 -3.88
CA THR A 277 27.77 -7.87 -2.59
C THR A 277 27.95 -6.36 -2.71
N ARG A 278 28.14 -5.83 -3.92
CA ARG A 278 28.25 -4.38 -4.14
C ARG A 278 26.88 -3.74 -3.87
N PRO A 279 26.75 -2.79 -2.93
CA PRO A 279 25.43 -2.37 -2.43
C PRO A 279 24.46 -1.91 -3.52
N TYR A 280 24.92 -1.11 -4.49
CA TYR A 280 24.05 -0.65 -5.57
C TYR A 280 23.57 -1.79 -6.48
N ASP A 281 24.45 -2.75 -6.82
CA ASP A 281 24.06 -3.88 -7.66
C ASP A 281 23.13 -4.85 -6.92
N VAL A 282 23.29 -5.00 -5.60
CA VAL A 282 22.33 -5.73 -4.75
C VAL A 282 20.96 -5.06 -4.83
N VAL A 283 20.88 -3.73 -4.65
CA VAL A 283 19.61 -2.98 -4.77
C VAL A 283 18.99 -3.19 -6.14
N ARG A 284 19.74 -2.95 -7.21
CA ARG A 284 19.23 -3.05 -8.59
C ARG A 284 18.74 -4.46 -8.92
N LYS A 285 19.50 -5.50 -8.55
CA LYS A 285 19.11 -6.90 -8.81
C LYS A 285 17.83 -7.27 -8.07
N LEU A 286 17.71 -6.90 -6.79
CA LEU A 286 16.52 -7.21 -5.99
C LEU A 286 15.31 -6.39 -6.44
N PHE A 287 15.50 -5.10 -6.75
CA PHE A 287 14.46 -4.24 -7.32
C PHE A 287 13.92 -4.85 -8.61
N THR A 288 14.78 -5.18 -9.59
CA THR A 288 14.37 -5.82 -10.84
C THR A 288 13.69 -7.18 -10.63
N ALA A 289 14.13 -7.96 -9.63
CA ALA A 289 13.51 -9.26 -9.35
C ALA A 289 12.10 -9.13 -8.77
N VAL A 290 11.86 -8.12 -7.92
CA VAL A 290 10.54 -7.85 -7.32
C VAL A 290 9.61 -7.15 -8.32
N ASP A 291 10.12 -6.21 -9.12
CA ASP A 291 9.40 -5.53 -10.23
C ASP A 291 8.80 -6.54 -11.23
N ARG A 292 9.46 -7.68 -11.46
CA ARG A 292 8.97 -8.76 -12.33
C ARG A 292 7.79 -9.55 -11.75
N ILE A 293 7.48 -9.42 -10.46
CA ILE A 293 6.31 -10.07 -9.87
C ILE A 293 5.07 -9.36 -10.41
N PRO A 294 4.13 -10.06 -11.07
CA PRO A 294 2.96 -9.42 -11.64
C PRO A 294 2.17 -8.61 -10.62
N TRP A 295 1.74 -7.42 -11.02
CA TRP A 295 0.83 -6.62 -10.21
C TRP A 295 -0.61 -7.14 -10.34
N ALA A 296 -1.29 -7.29 -9.21
CA ALA A 296 -2.73 -7.48 -9.18
C ALA A 296 -3.33 -6.95 -7.87
N GLY A 297 -4.64 -6.67 -7.87
CA GLY A 297 -5.29 -6.08 -6.70
C GLY A 297 -5.22 -7.02 -5.50
N ALA A 298 -4.78 -6.52 -4.34
CA ALA A 298 -4.62 -7.32 -3.15
C ALA A 298 -5.91 -7.48 -2.32
N ARG A 299 -5.87 -8.48 -1.44
CA ARG A 299 -6.69 -8.57 -0.23
C ARG A 299 -6.40 -7.40 0.71
N GLU A 300 -7.32 -7.12 1.61
CA GLU A 300 -7.11 -6.10 2.62
C GLU A 300 -5.94 -6.52 3.53
N TYR A 301 -4.97 -5.62 3.76
CA TYR A 301 -3.70 -5.95 4.43
C TYR A 301 -3.88 -6.48 5.85
N SER A 302 -4.92 -6.03 6.54
CA SER A 302 -5.30 -6.56 7.86
C SER A 302 -5.70 -8.05 7.85
N THR A 303 -5.87 -8.66 6.67
CA THR A 303 -6.10 -10.10 6.52
C THR A 303 -4.83 -10.89 6.25
N ILE A 304 -3.65 -10.27 6.13
CA ILE A 304 -2.40 -10.93 5.74
C ILE A 304 -1.46 -10.99 6.95
N SER A 305 -1.07 -12.21 7.37
CA SER A 305 -0.21 -12.42 8.54
C SER A 305 1.19 -11.85 8.36
N SER A 306 1.79 -12.02 7.18
CA SER A 306 3.10 -11.47 6.83
C SER A 306 3.11 -11.08 5.36
N ILE A 307 3.22 -9.79 5.09
CA ILE A 307 3.05 -9.26 3.73
C ILE A 307 4.24 -9.63 2.85
N SER A 308 5.47 -9.49 3.35
CA SER A 308 6.67 -9.87 2.59
C SER A 308 6.69 -11.36 2.22
N ASP A 309 6.29 -12.27 3.12
CA ASP A 309 6.21 -13.70 2.81
C ASP A 309 5.04 -14.02 1.85
N TYR A 310 3.89 -13.34 2.01
CA TYR A 310 2.76 -13.48 1.09
C TYR A 310 3.14 -13.08 -0.34
N ALA A 311 3.75 -11.90 -0.51
CA ALA A 311 4.15 -11.35 -1.81
C ALA A 311 5.12 -12.29 -2.57
N LEU A 312 5.99 -13.00 -1.85
CA LEU A 312 6.90 -13.97 -2.47
C LEU A 312 6.17 -15.22 -3.00
N ARG A 313 5.05 -15.62 -2.38
CA ARG A 313 4.38 -16.91 -2.63
C ARG A 313 3.14 -16.81 -3.50
N ALA A 314 2.44 -15.67 -3.49
CA ALA A 314 1.14 -15.52 -4.13
C ALA A 314 1.20 -15.55 -5.66
N GLY A 315 2.39 -15.37 -6.26
CA GLY A 315 2.56 -15.27 -7.71
C GLY A 315 2.14 -13.91 -8.30
N HIS A 316 1.67 -13.01 -7.44
CA HIS A 316 1.34 -11.61 -7.72
C HIS A 316 1.50 -10.79 -6.45
N ALA A 317 1.63 -9.48 -6.60
CA ALA A 317 1.69 -8.56 -5.47
C ALA A 317 1.23 -7.16 -5.85
N ASP A 318 0.49 -6.47 -4.98
CA ASP A 318 0.20 -5.05 -5.17
C ASP A 318 1.34 -4.13 -4.65
N CYS A 319 1.11 -2.82 -4.67
CA CYS A 319 2.16 -1.84 -4.44
C CYS A 319 2.87 -1.98 -3.08
N GLY A 320 2.09 -2.15 -2.03
CA GLY A 320 2.64 -2.33 -0.71
C GLY A 320 3.20 -3.73 -0.47
N GLN A 321 2.63 -4.76 -1.09
CA GLN A 321 3.17 -6.12 -1.03
C GLN A 321 4.56 -6.21 -1.65
N GLN A 322 4.75 -5.67 -2.86
CA GLN A 322 6.06 -5.62 -3.52
C GLN A 322 7.05 -4.78 -2.70
N THR A 323 6.62 -3.63 -2.20
CA THR A 323 7.50 -2.73 -1.46
C THR A 323 7.97 -3.37 -0.14
N LEU A 324 7.12 -4.05 0.65
CA LEU A 324 7.56 -4.71 1.89
C LEU A 324 8.43 -5.94 1.61
N LEU A 325 8.17 -6.65 0.52
CA LEU A 325 9.06 -7.72 0.06
C LEU A 325 10.45 -7.17 -0.28
N LEU A 326 10.54 -6.10 -1.09
CA LEU A 326 11.81 -5.48 -1.43
C LEU A 326 12.54 -4.98 -0.17
N ILE A 327 11.84 -4.31 0.75
CA ILE A 327 12.43 -3.87 2.02
C ILE A 327 12.98 -5.07 2.79
N ALA A 328 12.23 -6.16 2.96
CA ALA A 328 12.72 -7.35 3.67
C ALA A 328 13.99 -7.93 3.03
N LEU A 329 14.03 -8.01 1.70
CA LEU A 329 15.18 -8.49 0.93
C LEU A 329 16.39 -7.55 1.05
N LEU A 330 16.19 -6.24 1.02
CA LEU A 330 17.28 -5.27 1.19
C LEU A 330 17.86 -5.32 2.61
N ARG A 331 17.00 -5.28 3.63
CA ARG A 331 17.42 -5.27 5.04
C ARG A 331 18.22 -6.52 5.40
N MET A 332 17.79 -7.70 4.94
CA MET A 332 18.52 -8.95 5.19
C MET A 332 19.89 -9.03 4.51
N ASN A 333 20.13 -8.20 3.48
CA ASN A 333 21.42 -8.05 2.81
C ASN A 333 22.22 -6.82 3.29
N GLY A 334 21.87 -6.26 4.46
CA GLY A 334 22.62 -5.18 5.08
C GLY A 334 22.40 -3.81 4.44
N ILE A 335 21.32 -3.63 3.67
CA ILE A 335 20.96 -2.37 3.03
C ILE A 335 19.77 -1.75 3.76
N PRO A 336 19.93 -0.55 4.37
CA PRO A 336 18.83 0.07 5.08
C PRO A 336 17.71 0.47 4.12
N ALA A 337 16.49 0.09 4.46
CA ALA A 337 15.31 0.41 3.65
C ALA A 337 14.11 0.72 4.55
N ARG A 338 13.26 1.66 4.13
CA ARG A 338 12.06 2.06 4.89
C ARG A 338 10.87 2.30 3.98
N TRP A 339 9.69 2.29 4.59
CA TRP A 339 8.40 2.34 3.93
C TRP A 339 7.87 3.78 3.80
N GLN A 340 7.09 4.05 2.76
CA GLN A 340 6.24 5.24 2.66
C GLN A 340 4.90 4.87 2.00
N SER A 341 3.84 5.57 2.37
CA SER A 341 2.55 5.41 1.70
C SER A 341 1.69 6.67 1.72
N GLY A 342 0.80 6.75 0.74
CA GLY A 342 -0.20 7.79 0.62
C GLY A 342 -0.99 7.69 -0.68
N MET A 343 -0.99 8.77 -1.47
CA MET A 343 -1.76 8.86 -2.72
C MET A 343 -0.88 9.33 -3.87
N VAL A 344 -1.14 8.81 -5.07
CA VAL A 344 -0.63 9.33 -6.35
C VAL A 344 -1.73 10.09 -7.07
N PHE A 345 -1.37 11.04 -7.93
CA PHE A 345 -2.26 11.82 -8.78
C PHE A 345 -1.58 12.18 -10.11
N SER A 346 -2.22 12.96 -10.98
CA SER A 346 -1.64 13.40 -12.26
C SER A 346 -2.25 14.71 -12.75
N ASP A 347 -1.44 15.64 -13.25
CA ASP A 347 -1.93 16.92 -13.81
C ASP A 347 -2.28 16.88 -15.31
N ASP A 348 -2.43 15.69 -15.90
CA ASP A 348 -2.79 15.49 -17.32
C ASP A 348 -4.25 15.82 -17.69
N GLY A 349 -5.03 16.30 -16.72
CA GLY A 349 -6.44 16.66 -16.90
C GLY A 349 -7.43 15.50 -16.77
N SER A 350 -6.97 14.27 -16.51
CA SER A 350 -7.83 13.10 -16.29
C SER A 350 -8.57 13.10 -14.95
N GLY A 351 -8.08 13.87 -13.97
CA GLY A 351 -8.53 13.79 -12.58
C GLY A 351 -8.02 12.54 -11.83
N TYR A 352 -7.03 11.84 -12.38
CA TYR A 352 -6.47 10.61 -11.80
C TYR A 352 -6.01 10.80 -10.36
N ASN A 353 -6.35 9.81 -9.53
CA ASN A 353 -5.73 9.57 -8.24
C ASN A 353 -5.87 8.09 -7.86
N ASN A 354 -4.93 7.57 -7.06
CA ASN A 354 -4.99 6.22 -6.54
C ASN A 354 -4.19 6.10 -5.23
N LEU A 355 -4.48 5.06 -4.45
CA LEU A 355 -3.66 4.66 -3.31
C LEU A 355 -2.32 4.14 -3.83
N HIS A 356 -1.23 4.43 -3.13
CA HIS A 356 0.08 3.92 -3.51
C HIS A 356 1.07 3.83 -2.35
N ASP A 357 1.88 2.79 -2.38
CA ASP A 357 2.93 2.48 -1.42
C ASP A 357 4.25 2.36 -2.16
N TRP A 358 5.30 2.92 -1.55
CA TRP A 358 6.65 2.90 -2.10
C TRP A 358 7.67 2.89 -0.96
N GLY A 359 8.95 2.86 -1.31
CA GLY A 359 10.03 2.74 -0.33
C GLY A 359 11.07 3.83 -0.44
N GLN A 360 12.00 3.78 0.50
CA GLN A 360 13.28 4.47 0.40
C GLN A 360 14.40 3.50 0.74
N VAL A 361 15.53 3.66 0.07
CA VAL A 361 16.76 2.90 0.30
C VAL A 361 17.88 3.86 0.68
N TYR A 362 18.71 3.48 1.65
CA TYR A 362 19.88 4.26 2.02
C TYR A 362 21.11 3.76 1.26
N LEU A 363 21.78 4.65 0.52
CA LEU A 363 23.06 4.37 -0.14
C LEU A 363 24.07 5.47 0.20
N ALA A 364 25.19 5.14 0.82
CA ALA A 364 26.25 6.11 1.06
C ALA A 364 27.03 6.42 -0.24
N PRO A 365 27.44 7.67 -0.49
CA PRO A 365 27.24 8.87 0.33
C PRO A 365 25.92 9.63 0.05
N TYR A 366 25.04 9.09 -0.79
CA TYR A 366 23.82 9.74 -1.27
C TYR A 366 22.73 9.93 -0.20
N GLY A 367 22.70 9.08 0.83
CA GLY A 367 21.69 9.12 1.87
C GLY A 367 20.42 8.33 1.49
N TRP A 368 19.26 8.78 1.98
CA TRP A 368 17.97 8.16 1.67
C TRP A 368 17.50 8.57 0.27
N LEU A 369 17.31 7.57 -0.58
CA LEU A 369 16.85 7.71 -1.96
C LEU A 369 15.48 7.03 -2.09
N PRO A 370 14.54 7.63 -2.83
CA PRO A 370 13.25 7.00 -3.06
C PRO A 370 13.39 5.77 -3.97
N MET A 371 12.51 4.79 -3.78
CA MET A 371 12.38 3.65 -4.69
C MET A 371 10.90 3.28 -4.82
N ASP A 372 10.42 3.12 -6.05
CA ASP A 372 9.05 2.65 -6.35
C ASP A 372 9.13 1.41 -7.23
N VAL A 373 9.19 0.25 -6.58
CA VAL A 373 9.33 -1.04 -7.26
C VAL A 373 8.08 -1.46 -8.02
N THR A 374 6.93 -0.86 -7.69
CA THR A 374 5.64 -1.18 -8.28
C THR A 374 5.48 -0.52 -9.63
N THR A 375 5.85 0.76 -9.72
CA THR A 375 5.95 1.40 -11.01
C THR A 375 7.13 0.83 -11.80
N GLY A 376 8.22 0.50 -11.11
CA GLY A 376 9.27 -0.33 -11.66
C GLY A 376 10.04 0.33 -12.81
N ALA A 377 10.52 -0.49 -13.72
CA ALA A 377 11.27 -0.01 -14.89
C ALA A 377 10.34 0.59 -15.96
N LEU A 378 10.62 1.83 -16.37
CA LEU A 378 9.93 2.47 -17.49
C LEU A 378 10.43 1.93 -18.84
N ALA A 379 9.55 1.89 -19.84
CA ALA A 379 9.88 1.45 -21.20
C ALA A 379 10.82 2.45 -21.91
N SER A 380 12.12 2.33 -21.67
CA SER A 380 13.17 3.17 -22.28
C SER A 380 14.48 2.40 -22.45
N ASP A 381 15.20 2.68 -23.54
CA ASP A 381 16.58 2.22 -23.72
C ASP A 381 17.60 3.10 -22.94
N THR A 382 17.19 4.30 -22.52
CA THR A 382 18.03 5.22 -21.74
C THR A 382 18.01 4.80 -20.27
N PRO A 383 19.14 4.38 -19.66
CA PRO A 383 19.15 3.84 -18.31
C PRO A 383 18.54 4.76 -17.25
N ALA A 384 18.81 6.07 -17.30
CA ALA A 384 18.27 7.03 -16.34
C ALA A 384 16.73 7.18 -16.43
N LEU A 385 16.15 7.00 -17.62
CA LEU A 385 14.70 7.01 -17.79
C LEU A 385 14.10 5.65 -17.42
N ARG A 386 14.74 4.56 -17.84
CA ARG A 386 14.31 3.20 -17.50
C ARG A 386 14.26 2.99 -15.99
N ASP A 387 15.33 3.38 -15.30
CA ASP A 387 15.50 3.16 -13.86
C ASP A 387 15.01 4.37 -13.04
N PHE A 388 14.16 5.25 -13.59
CA PHE A 388 13.74 6.51 -12.98
C PHE A 388 13.26 6.34 -11.53
N TYR A 389 12.48 5.29 -11.27
CA TYR A 389 11.90 5.00 -9.97
C TYR A 389 12.86 4.32 -8.99
N LEU A 390 14.14 4.19 -9.32
CA LEU A 390 15.22 3.86 -8.39
C LEU A 390 16.11 5.09 -8.19
N GLY A 391 15.77 5.91 -7.20
CA GLY A 391 16.42 7.19 -6.91
C GLY A 391 15.64 8.42 -7.36
N GLY A 392 14.49 8.24 -8.02
CA GLY A 392 13.60 9.31 -8.44
C GLY A 392 12.15 9.17 -7.98
N LEU A 393 11.44 10.30 -8.02
CA LEU A 393 9.99 10.43 -7.84
C LEU A 393 9.47 11.48 -8.82
N ASP A 394 8.31 11.24 -9.41
CA ASP A 394 7.68 12.13 -10.39
C ASP A 394 7.13 13.43 -9.79
N GLY A 395 6.92 13.51 -8.47
CA GLY A 395 6.36 14.72 -7.84
C GLY A 395 4.83 14.84 -7.93
N TYR A 396 4.13 13.82 -8.40
CA TYR A 396 2.68 13.68 -8.37
C TYR A 396 2.22 12.63 -7.35
N ARG A 397 2.81 12.69 -6.15
CA ARG A 397 2.48 11.81 -5.04
C ARG A 397 2.66 12.50 -3.70
N ILE A 398 1.86 12.11 -2.72
CA ILE A 398 1.87 12.67 -1.37
C ILE A 398 1.96 11.56 -0.33
N ALA A 399 2.91 11.68 0.59
CA ALA A 399 3.10 10.78 1.72
C ALA A 399 2.26 11.24 2.92
N PHE A 400 1.46 10.34 3.47
CA PHE A 400 0.84 10.49 4.79
C PHE A 400 1.62 9.71 5.85
N ASN A 401 2.37 8.69 5.41
CA ASN A 401 3.01 7.72 6.27
C ASN A 401 4.47 7.50 5.85
N ASP A 402 5.40 7.48 6.81
CA ASP A 402 6.80 7.02 6.59
C ASP A 402 7.13 5.72 7.36
N ASP A 403 6.10 5.07 7.91
CA ASP A 403 6.21 3.75 8.51
C ASP A 403 4.84 3.06 8.49
N PHE A 404 4.83 1.73 8.53
CA PHE A 404 3.60 0.94 8.54
C PHE A 404 3.18 0.53 9.95
N GLY A 405 1.87 0.32 10.13
CA GLY A 405 1.30 -0.25 11.35
C GLY A 405 1.50 0.57 12.63
N GLN A 406 1.57 1.89 12.50
CA GLN A 406 1.81 2.79 13.62
C GLN A 406 0.52 3.14 14.34
N ALA A 407 0.63 3.57 15.59
CA ALA A 407 -0.51 4.06 16.35
C ALA A 407 -1.02 5.41 15.79
N LEU A 408 -2.34 5.55 15.70
CA LEU A 408 -2.97 6.83 15.37
C LEU A 408 -2.99 7.77 16.58
N VAL A 409 -3.19 9.07 16.34
CA VAL A 409 -3.32 10.09 17.39
C VAL A 409 -4.61 10.89 17.20
N PRO A 410 -5.57 10.83 18.15
CA PRO A 410 -5.59 9.94 19.31
C PRO A 410 -5.63 8.46 18.89
N ALA A 411 -5.24 7.55 19.78
CA ALA A 411 -5.33 6.12 19.52
C ALA A 411 -6.80 5.70 19.35
N LYS A 412 -7.04 4.75 18.45
CA LYS A 412 -8.34 4.11 18.29
C LYS A 412 -8.67 3.23 19.50
N GLN A 413 -9.95 3.07 19.77
CA GLN A 413 -10.44 2.18 20.83
C GLN A 413 -10.71 0.77 20.30
N HIS A 414 -11.00 0.64 19.00
CA HIS A 414 -11.29 -0.63 18.34
C HIS A 414 -10.20 -0.99 17.33
N HIS A 415 -10.15 -2.27 16.92
CA HIS A 415 -9.18 -2.74 15.94
C HIS A 415 -9.24 -1.90 14.66
N ARG A 416 -8.07 -1.45 14.21
CA ARG A 416 -7.94 -0.64 12.99
C ARG A 416 -8.50 -1.36 11.77
N SER A 417 -9.13 -0.62 10.86
CA SER A 417 -9.56 -1.16 9.55
C SER A 417 -8.34 -1.43 8.68
N GLU A 418 -7.43 -0.46 8.65
CA GLU A 418 -6.15 -0.54 7.97
C GLU A 418 -5.03 -0.67 8.99
N THR A 419 -4.40 -1.83 9.07
CA THR A 419 -3.37 -2.11 10.07
C THR A 419 -1.96 -1.83 9.55
N VAL A 420 -1.82 -1.39 8.29
CA VAL A 420 -0.52 -1.25 7.64
C VAL A 420 -0.35 0.16 7.06
N ASP A 421 -1.03 0.54 5.98
CA ASP A 421 -0.72 1.77 5.23
C ASP A 421 -1.54 3.01 5.63
N SER A 422 -2.77 2.88 6.10
CA SER A 422 -3.67 3.97 6.51
C SER A 422 -3.97 5.02 5.43
N GLN A 423 -4.13 4.65 4.17
CA GLN A 423 -4.30 5.64 3.08
C GLN A 423 -5.74 6.14 2.84
N ARG A 424 -6.75 5.38 3.28
CA ARG A 424 -8.19 5.70 3.06
C ARG A 424 -8.83 6.46 4.22
N GLY A 425 -8.15 6.50 5.37
CA GLY A 425 -8.72 6.91 6.64
C GLY A 425 -9.44 5.77 7.36
N GLU A 426 -9.96 6.09 8.54
CA GLU A 426 -10.65 5.14 9.40
C GLU A 426 -11.74 5.80 10.23
N ALA A 427 -12.77 5.04 10.60
CA ALA A 427 -13.80 5.52 11.50
C ALA A 427 -14.19 4.48 12.56
N GLU A 428 -14.65 4.95 13.71
CA GLU A 428 -15.19 4.12 14.78
C GLU A 428 -16.25 4.88 15.57
N TRP A 429 -17.03 4.17 16.37
CA TRP A 429 -17.93 4.75 17.37
C TRP A 429 -17.83 3.95 18.67
N ALA A 430 -18.66 4.24 19.67
CA ALA A 430 -18.62 3.55 20.95
C ALA A 430 -18.82 2.02 20.80
N GLY A 431 -19.71 1.60 19.90
CA GLY A 431 -20.05 0.19 19.69
C GLY A 431 -19.10 -0.61 18.78
N GLY A 432 -18.10 0.03 18.14
CA GLY A 432 -17.14 -0.73 17.32
C GLY A 432 -16.39 0.09 16.27
N ASN A 433 -15.43 -0.59 15.63
CA ASN A 433 -14.79 -0.12 14.40
C ASN A 433 -15.79 -0.14 13.23
N LEU A 434 -15.68 0.83 12.32
CA LEU A 434 -16.40 0.83 11.04
C LEU A 434 -15.45 0.36 9.94
N TYR A 435 -15.74 -0.80 9.34
CA TYR A 435 -14.92 -1.38 8.29
C TYR A 435 -15.27 -0.82 6.90
N PHE A 436 -14.47 -1.11 5.88
CA PHE A 436 -14.55 -0.48 4.55
C PHE A 436 -15.88 -0.69 3.83
N ASP A 437 -16.68 -1.68 4.24
CA ASP A 437 -18.02 -1.91 3.71
C ASP A 437 -19.07 -0.93 4.30
N GLN A 438 -18.73 -0.13 5.30
CA GLN A 438 -19.65 0.76 6.03
C GLN A 438 -19.45 2.25 5.72
N TRP A 439 -18.43 2.60 4.93
CA TRP A 439 -18.11 3.99 4.58
C TRP A 439 -17.36 4.06 3.25
N ASN A 440 -17.32 5.25 2.67
CA ASN A 440 -16.54 5.54 1.45
C ASN A 440 -15.58 6.71 1.73
N TYR A 441 -14.59 6.90 0.87
CA TYR A 441 -13.67 8.05 0.91
C TYR A 441 -13.59 8.70 -0.47
N ASP A 442 -13.11 9.94 -0.49
CA ASP A 442 -12.77 10.67 -1.72
C ASP A 442 -11.48 11.47 -1.54
N PHE A 443 -10.77 11.67 -2.64
CA PHE A 443 -9.51 12.40 -2.69
C PHE A 443 -9.50 13.29 -3.93
N GLN A 444 -9.45 14.59 -3.70
CA GLN A 444 -9.40 15.60 -4.73
C GLN A 444 -8.17 16.46 -4.54
N TRP A 445 -7.63 16.96 -5.65
CA TRP A 445 -6.44 17.79 -5.65
C TRP A 445 -6.57 18.90 -6.69
N ARG A 446 -5.84 20.00 -6.46
CA ARG A 446 -5.75 21.12 -7.38
C ARG A 446 -4.39 21.79 -7.25
N VAL A 447 -3.67 21.90 -8.37
CA VAL A 447 -2.43 22.68 -8.42
C VAL A 447 -2.76 24.17 -8.22
N LEU A 448 -2.11 24.79 -7.23
CA LEU A 448 -2.26 26.21 -6.93
C LEU A 448 -1.35 27.07 -7.82
N PRO A 449 -1.79 28.30 -8.19
CA PRO A 449 -0.99 29.20 -9.01
C PRO A 449 0.36 29.56 -8.36
N ALA A 450 1.37 29.82 -9.20
CA ALA A 450 2.74 30.07 -8.78
C ALA A 450 2.96 31.27 -7.81
N GLY A 451 1.95 32.12 -7.59
CA GLY A 451 2.00 33.27 -6.67
C GLY A 451 1.45 33.01 -5.26
N GLN A 452 0.92 31.81 -4.98
CA GLN A 452 0.45 31.39 -3.64
C GLN A 452 1.42 30.38 -2.98
N ARG A 453 2.72 30.46 -3.35
CA ARG A 453 3.80 29.50 -3.02
C ARG A 453 4.46 29.68 -1.67
#